data_AF-A0AAF0PXN9-F1
#
_entry.id   AF-A0AAF0PXN9-F1
#
_cell.length_a   1.000
_cell.length_b   1.000
_cell.length_c   1.000
_cell.angle_alpha   90.00
_cell.angle_beta   90.00
_cell.angle_gamma   90.00
#
_symmetry.space_group_name_H-M   'P 1'
#
loop_
_entity.id
_entity.type
_entity.pdbx_description
1 polymer ?
#
loop_
_entity_poly.entity_id
_entity_poly.type
_entity_poly.pdbx_seq_one_letter_code
_entity_poly.pdbx_strand_id
1 'polypeptide(L)'
;MEYLSRYLAEIREIKGFKFHPKCDRLNITHLCFVDDLLLFTRRDQKFVKIIYQCFQIFSQASGLQENMNKSSIYFGGVPEHVKLNILQQSGFGYGEFPFKYLGVPLSTKKLTTKIIAKISSWTAKRLSYAGRMQLVQSVLFGIQACWSQLSIIPAKVLKLIESYCRSFIWSRTNTINKRALIAWDKICLPKSVGDMNLINIKLWNQVVIAKTSWDLAHKSDK
;
A
#
# COMPACT_ATOMS: atom_id res chain seq x y z
N MET A 1 -1.94 23.82 4.22
CA MET A 1 -1.60 22.55 4.90
C MET A 1 -0.42 22.69 5.84
N GLU A 2 0.66 23.41 5.50
CA GLU A 2 1.79 23.63 6.43
C GLU A 2 1.37 24.21 7.79
N TYR A 3 0.42 25.15 7.81
CA TYR A 3 -0.13 25.70 9.05
C TYR A 3 -0.70 24.61 9.96
N LEU A 4 -1.52 23.71 9.41
CA LEU A 4 -2.04 22.55 10.14
C LEU A 4 -0.92 21.63 10.61
N SER A 5 0.09 21.40 9.77
CA SER A 5 1.26 20.58 10.13
C SER A 5 2.04 21.14 11.32
N ARG A 6 2.21 22.47 11.42
CA ARG A 6 2.84 23.14 12.57
C ARG A 6 2.00 22.96 13.83
N TYR A 7 0.69 23.17 13.74
CA TYR A 7 -0.22 22.99 14.87
C TYR A 7 -0.22 21.53 15.37
N LEU A 8 -0.21 20.55 14.46
CA LEU A 8 -0.11 19.13 14.80
C LEU A 8 1.27 18.73 15.35
N ALA A 9 2.31 19.54 15.10
CA ALA A 9 3.63 19.35 15.70
C ALA A 9 3.62 19.80 17.16
N GLU A 10 2.95 20.89 17.50
CA GLU A 10 2.79 21.36 18.89
C GLU A 10 2.06 20.35 19.77
N ILE A 11 1.10 19.58 19.22
CA ILE A 11 0.42 18.50 19.94
C ILE A 11 1.40 17.45 20.48
N ARG A 12 2.55 17.25 19.81
CA ARG A 12 3.57 16.27 20.22
C ARG A 12 4.20 16.63 21.57
N GLU A 13 4.26 17.92 21.88
CA GLU A 13 4.84 18.45 23.12
C GLU A 13 3.88 18.37 24.30
N ILE A 14 2.59 18.05 24.06
CA ILE A 14 1.59 17.94 25.13
C ILE A 14 1.91 16.72 26.00
N LYS A 15 2.04 16.96 27.32
CA LYS A 15 2.27 15.89 28.30
C LYS A 15 1.23 14.78 28.18
N GLY A 16 1.73 13.56 27.98
CA GLY A 16 0.93 12.34 27.86
C GLY A 16 0.58 11.96 26.42
N PHE A 17 0.92 12.78 25.42
CA PHE A 17 0.73 12.40 24.02
C PHE A 17 1.51 11.13 23.71
N LYS A 18 0.86 10.20 23.02
CA LYS A 18 1.46 8.95 22.58
C LYS A 18 1.14 8.74 21.12
N PHE A 19 2.17 8.52 20.33
CA PHE A 19 2.02 8.20 18.93
C PHE A 19 1.28 6.88 18.76
N HIS A 20 0.71 6.70 17.57
CA HIS A 20 0.27 5.38 17.14
C HIS A 20 1.46 4.40 17.24
N PRO A 21 1.29 3.16 17.74
CA PRO A 21 2.42 2.26 18.04
C PRO A 21 3.39 1.99 16.88
N LYS A 22 2.91 2.08 15.63
CA LYS A 22 3.75 1.92 14.42
C LYS A 22 4.39 3.21 13.91
N CYS A 23 3.97 4.36 14.42
CA CYS A 23 4.42 5.69 14.00
C CYS A 23 5.37 6.32 15.02
N ASP A 24 5.43 5.76 16.24
CA ASP A 24 6.24 6.23 17.37
C ASP A 24 7.72 6.38 17.03
N ARG A 25 8.33 5.36 16.41
CA ARG A 25 9.76 5.39 16.02
C ARG A 25 10.13 6.49 15.03
N LEU A 26 9.16 6.95 14.24
CA LEU A 26 9.36 7.94 13.19
C LEU A 26 8.75 9.30 13.56
N ASN A 27 8.18 9.43 14.78
CA ASN A 27 7.46 10.62 15.24
C ASN A 27 6.39 11.12 14.23
N ILE A 28 5.72 10.20 13.53
CA ILE A 28 4.73 10.55 12.51
C ILE A 28 3.35 10.77 13.17
N THR A 29 2.82 11.99 13.07
CA THR A 29 1.44 12.31 13.48
C THR A 29 0.46 12.35 12.31
N HIS A 30 0.93 12.72 11.12
CA HIS A 30 0.07 12.88 9.96
C HIS A 30 0.83 12.66 8.66
N LEU A 31 0.10 12.32 7.60
CA LEU A 31 0.56 12.34 6.22
C LEU A 31 -0.40 13.22 5.43
N CYS A 32 0.15 14.13 4.64
CA CYS A 32 -0.63 15.10 3.87
C CYS A 32 -0.15 15.07 2.42
N PHE A 33 -1.08 14.94 1.48
CA PHE A 33 -0.82 15.11 0.07
C PHE A 33 -1.96 15.88 -0.57
N VAL A 34 -1.71 17.14 -0.95
CA VAL A 34 -2.73 18.07 -1.47
C VAL A 34 -3.92 18.16 -0.48
N ASP A 35 -5.06 17.58 -0.82
CA ASP A 35 -6.31 17.53 -0.05
C ASP A 35 -6.48 16.23 0.75
N ASP A 36 -5.65 15.21 0.50
CA ASP A 36 -5.69 13.91 1.17
C ASP A 36 -4.86 13.92 2.47
N LEU A 37 -5.55 14.01 3.61
CA LEU A 37 -4.96 14.01 4.95
C LEU A 37 -5.21 12.68 5.70
N LEU A 38 -4.15 12.06 6.20
CA LEU A 38 -4.22 10.96 7.18
C LEU A 38 -3.67 11.41 8.52
N LEU A 39 -4.43 11.19 9.59
CA LEU A 39 -4.05 11.49 10.97
C LEU A 39 -3.86 10.20 11.75
N PHE A 40 -2.76 10.12 12.49
CA PHE A 40 -2.38 8.96 13.29
C PHE A 40 -2.29 9.34 14.76
N THR A 41 -3.06 8.66 15.60
CA THR A 41 -3.02 8.84 17.04
C THR A 41 -3.22 7.50 17.75
N ARG A 42 -2.73 7.40 18.98
CA ARG A 42 -3.07 6.28 19.86
C ARG A 42 -4.53 6.42 20.30
N ARG A 43 -5.12 5.32 20.77
CA ARG A 43 -6.52 5.14 21.21
C ARG A 43 -7.01 6.05 22.36
N ASP A 44 -6.42 7.20 22.56
CA ASP A 44 -6.78 8.09 23.65
C ASP A 44 -7.82 9.12 23.15
N GLN A 45 -9.02 9.05 23.74
CA GLN A 45 -10.12 9.97 23.42
C GLN A 45 -9.72 11.43 23.61
N LYS A 46 -8.89 11.73 24.62
CA LYS A 46 -8.42 13.09 24.89
C LYS A 46 -7.65 13.64 23.70
N PHE A 47 -6.72 12.86 23.15
CA PHE A 47 -5.89 13.30 22.03
C PHE A 47 -6.64 13.32 20.71
N VAL A 48 -7.59 12.40 20.50
CA VAL A 48 -8.49 12.48 19.33
C VAL A 48 -9.28 13.79 19.35
N LYS A 49 -9.81 14.19 20.52
CA LYS A 49 -10.53 15.47 20.67
C LYS A 49 -9.63 16.68 20.41
N ILE A 50 -8.40 16.68 20.93
CA ILE A 50 -7.43 17.77 20.69
C ILE A 50 -7.12 17.89 19.19
N ILE A 51 -6.84 16.77 18.52
CA ILE A 51 -6.57 16.76 17.07
C ILE A 51 -7.77 17.33 16.29
N TYR A 52 -8.99 16.94 16.66
CA TYR A 52 -10.20 17.46 16.03
C TYR A 52 -10.37 18.97 16.26
N GLN A 53 -10.11 19.46 17.48
CA GLN A 53 -10.13 20.89 17.78
C GLN A 53 -9.11 21.67 16.94
N CYS A 54 -7.89 21.14 16.79
CA CYS A 54 -6.87 21.74 15.92
C CYS A 54 -7.34 21.79 14.46
N PHE A 55 -8.05 20.75 14.00
CA PHE A 55 -8.63 20.73 12.67
C PHE A 55 -9.74 21.79 12.50
N GLN A 56 -10.61 21.97 13.50
CA GLN A 56 -11.64 23.02 13.48
C GLN A 56 -11.04 24.43 13.47
N ILE A 57 -9.99 24.68 14.26
CA ILE A 57 -9.26 25.96 14.24
C ILE A 57 -8.68 26.22 12.83
N PHE A 58 -8.07 25.21 12.23
CA PHE A 58 -7.57 25.30 10.86
C PHE A 58 -8.70 25.59 9.86
N SER A 59 -9.81 24.88 9.97
CA SER A 59 -11.00 25.10 9.11
C SER A 59 -11.52 26.53 9.20
N GLN A 60 -11.62 27.09 10.41
CA GLN A 60 -12.04 28.48 10.63
C GLN A 60 -11.02 29.48 10.06
N ALA A 61 -9.73 29.22 10.22
CA ALA A 61 -8.67 30.12 9.75
C ALA A 61 -8.50 30.09 8.22
N SER A 62 -8.65 28.93 7.58
CA SER A 62 -8.42 28.77 6.14
C SER A 62 -9.71 28.84 5.31
N GLY A 63 -10.88 28.75 5.92
CA GLY A 63 -12.17 28.61 5.24
C GLY A 63 -12.37 27.25 4.55
N LEU A 64 -11.49 26.27 4.80
CA LEU A 64 -11.63 24.92 4.23
C LEU A 64 -12.49 24.07 5.14
N GLN A 65 -13.36 23.24 4.57
CA GLN A 65 -14.21 22.33 5.34
C GLN A 65 -13.92 20.88 4.98
N GLU A 66 -14.04 20.01 5.97
CA GLU A 66 -13.99 18.58 5.77
C GLU A 66 -15.19 18.08 4.95
N ASN A 67 -14.94 17.08 4.12
CA ASN A 67 -16.00 16.35 3.46
C ASN A 67 -16.41 15.15 4.30
N MET A 68 -17.50 15.27 5.06
CA MET A 68 -18.00 14.21 5.95
C MET A 68 -18.27 12.88 5.24
N ASN A 69 -18.55 12.90 3.93
CA ASN A 69 -18.80 11.68 3.14
C ASN A 69 -17.52 10.98 2.70
N LYS A 70 -16.39 11.71 2.64
CA LYS A 70 -15.08 11.16 2.27
C LYS A 70 -14.19 10.90 3.48
N SER A 71 -14.41 11.62 4.58
CA SER A 71 -13.67 11.48 5.82
C SER A 71 -14.22 10.32 6.65
N SER A 72 -13.34 9.47 7.16
CA SER A 72 -13.73 8.31 7.97
C SER A 72 -12.67 7.98 9.01
N ILE A 73 -13.08 7.42 10.14
CA ILE A 73 -12.17 6.96 11.19
C ILE A 73 -11.98 5.45 11.09
N TYR A 74 -10.72 5.02 11.06
CA TYR A 74 -10.33 3.62 11.04
C TYR A 74 -9.73 3.22 12.39
N PHE A 75 -10.25 2.13 12.97
CA PHE A 75 -9.80 1.64 14.28
C PHE A 75 -9.03 0.32 14.18
N GLY A 76 -8.03 0.13 15.05
CA GLY A 76 -7.30 -1.13 15.21
C GLY A 76 -7.09 -1.48 16.68
N GLY A 77 -7.62 -2.62 17.15
CA GLY A 77 -7.42 -3.10 18.53
C GLY A 77 -8.13 -2.25 19.60
N VAL A 78 -9.27 -1.65 19.27
CA VAL A 78 -10.05 -0.73 20.12
C VAL A 78 -11.38 -1.41 20.51
N PRO A 79 -11.67 -1.59 21.81
CA PRO A 79 -13.01 -1.95 22.28
C PRO A 79 -14.13 -1.02 21.80
N GLU A 80 -15.29 -1.63 21.57
CA GLU A 80 -16.42 -1.04 20.87
C GLU A 80 -16.95 0.25 21.51
N HIS A 81 -17.07 0.27 22.85
CA HIS A 81 -17.51 1.45 23.58
C HIS A 81 -16.64 2.69 23.33
N VAL A 82 -15.32 2.52 23.14
CA VAL A 82 -14.43 3.64 22.84
C VAL A 82 -14.59 4.09 21.39
N LYS A 83 -14.81 3.16 20.45
CA LYS A 83 -15.07 3.51 19.04
C LYS A 83 -16.32 4.37 18.93
N LEU A 84 -17.42 3.92 19.53
CA LEU A 84 -18.71 4.61 19.48
C LEU A 84 -18.60 6.03 20.06
N ASN A 85 -17.93 6.19 21.20
CA ASN A 85 -17.73 7.52 21.80
C ASN A 85 -16.90 8.44 20.88
N ILE A 86 -15.84 7.92 20.25
CA ILE A 86 -15.02 8.70 19.31
C ILE A 86 -15.83 9.10 18.05
N LEU A 87 -16.62 8.18 17.50
CA LEU A 87 -17.45 8.44 16.34
C LEU A 87 -18.53 9.48 16.64
N GLN A 88 -19.19 9.37 17.81
CA GLN A 88 -20.19 10.34 18.26
C GLN A 88 -19.59 11.74 18.48
N GLN A 89 -18.39 11.84 19.05
CA GLN A 89 -17.74 13.13 19.30
C GLN A 89 -17.20 13.80 18.04
N SER A 90 -16.72 13.01 17.08
CA SER A 90 -16.12 13.53 15.84
C SER A 90 -17.12 13.74 14.72
N GLY A 91 -18.26 13.05 14.73
CA GLY A 91 -19.26 13.06 13.66
C GLY A 91 -18.85 12.29 12.41
N PHE A 92 -17.63 11.75 12.33
CA PHE A 92 -17.15 11.01 11.16
C PHE A 92 -17.76 9.60 11.07
N GLY A 93 -17.86 9.11 9.84
CA GLY A 93 -18.25 7.72 9.57
C GLY A 93 -17.19 6.71 10.04
N TYR A 94 -17.65 5.52 10.39
CA TYR A 94 -16.76 4.37 10.62
C TYR A 94 -16.21 3.85 9.30
N GLY A 95 -14.88 3.79 9.18
CA GLY A 95 -14.17 3.27 8.01
C GLY A 95 -13.74 1.82 8.20
N GLU A 96 -13.97 0.98 7.17
CA GLU A 96 -13.50 -0.39 7.15
C GLU A 96 -12.29 -0.60 6.24
N PHE A 97 -11.40 -1.51 6.65
CA PHE A 97 -10.28 -1.94 5.81
C PHE A 97 -10.72 -3.04 4.82
N PRO A 98 -10.20 -3.03 3.58
CA PRO A 98 -9.20 -2.12 3.04
C PRO A 98 -9.79 -0.85 2.43
N PHE A 99 -9.12 0.29 2.62
CA PHE A 99 -9.44 1.55 1.92
C PHE A 99 -8.30 1.97 0.99
N LYS A 100 -8.51 2.95 0.12
CA LYS A 100 -7.49 3.46 -0.81
C LYS A 100 -6.99 4.83 -0.34
N TYR A 101 -5.68 5.03 -0.36
CA TYR A 101 -5.02 6.32 -0.15
C TYR A 101 -4.03 6.54 -1.30
N LEU A 102 -4.16 7.63 -2.04
CA LEU A 102 -3.34 7.93 -3.24
C LEU A 102 -3.29 6.76 -4.25
N GLY A 103 -4.42 6.08 -4.44
CA GLY A 103 -4.52 4.89 -5.29
C GLY A 103 -3.94 3.60 -4.69
N VAL A 104 -3.25 3.68 -3.56
CA VAL A 104 -2.68 2.54 -2.84
C VAL A 104 -3.71 1.96 -1.86
N PRO A 105 -4.07 0.68 -1.96
CA PRO A 105 -4.98 0.08 -1.00
C PRO A 105 -4.26 -0.25 0.30
N LEU A 106 -4.64 0.43 1.38
CA LEU A 106 -4.22 0.14 2.74
C LEU A 106 -5.07 -1.00 3.28
N SER A 107 -4.45 -2.16 3.52
CA SER A 107 -5.11 -3.34 4.05
C SER A 107 -4.40 -3.86 5.30
N THR A 108 -5.19 -4.34 6.25
CA THR A 108 -4.71 -5.13 7.39
C THR A 108 -4.36 -6.57 6.99
N LYS A 109 -4.88 -7.05 5.85
CA LYS A 109 -4.62 -8.40 5.32
C LYS A 109 -3.39 -8.38 4.40
N LYS A 110 -2.68 -9.52 4.35
CA LYS A 110 -1.50 -9.69 3.49
C LYS A 110 -1.84 -9.39 2.03
N LEU A 111 -0.95 -8.66 1.36
CA LEU A 111 -0.99 -8.23 -0.05
C LEU A 111 -1.31 -9.34 -1.07
N THR A 112 -1.13 -10.59 -0.66
CA THR A 112 -1.35 -11.82 -1.42
C THR A 112 -2.68 -11.85 -2.17
N THR A 113 -3.79 -11.45 -1.54
CA THR A 113 -5.13 -11.75 -2.07
C THR A 113 -5.45 -11.00 -3.36
N LYS A 114 -5.04 -9.72 -3.49
CA LYS A 114 -5.31 -8.92 -4.70
C LYS A 114 -4.48 -9.35 -5.89
N ILE A 115 -3.21 -9.67 -5.65
CA ILE A 115 -2.32 -10.13 -6.72
C ILE A 115 -2.79 -11.49 -7.24
N ILE A 116 -3.15 -12.41 -6.33
CA ILE A 116 -3.72 -13.72 -6.70
C ILE A 116 -5.03 -13.53 -7.49
N ALA A 117 -5.94 -12.67 -7.04
CA ALA A 117 -7.21 -12.42 -7.73
C ALA A 117 -7.01 -11.93 -9.18
N LYS A 118 -6.06 -11.01 -9.38
CA LYS A 118 -5.70 -10.49 -10.71
C LYS A 118 -5.08 -11.55 -11.61
N ILE A 119 -4.36 -12.51 -11.02
CA ILE A 119 -3.76 -13.63 -11.75
C ILE A 119 -4.80 -14.73 -12.06
N SER A 120 -5.71 -15.00 -11.11
CA SER A 120 -6.76 -16.01 -11.29
C SER A 120 -7.83 -15.61 -12.29
N SER A 121 -7.94 -14.32 -12.65
CA SER A 121 -8.89 -13.84 -13.67
C SER A 121 -8.39 -14.01 -15.11
N TRP A 122 -7.22 -14.60 -15.35
CA TRP A 122 -6.64 -14.71 -16.68
C TRP A 122 -7.30 -15.80 -17.54
N THR A 123 -7.87 -15.48 -18.71
CA THR A 123 -8.41 -16.53 -19.58
C THR A 123 -7.32 -17.08 -20.50
N ALA A 124 -6.75 -18.24 -20.16
CA ALA A 124 -5.69 -18.87 -20.95
C ALA A 124 -6.20 -19.56 -22.23
N LYS A 125 -7.50 -19.88 -22.33
CA LYS A 125 -8.04 -20.80 -23.35
C LYS A 125 -7.88 -20.34 -24.80
N ARG A 126 -7.80 -19.03 -25.07
CA ARG A 126 -7.77 -18.45 -26.44
C ARG A 126 -6.44 -17.80 -26.83
N LEU A 127 -5.40 -17.85 -25.99
CA LEU A 127 -4.14 -17.16 -26.25
C LEU A 127 -3.07 -18.09 -26.85
N SER A 128 -2.32 -17.56 -27.82
CA SER A 128 -1.09 -18.19 -28.33
C SER A 128 -0.01 -18.25 -27.24
N TYR A 129 1.05 -19.02 -27.44
CA TYR A 129 2.18 -19.03 -26.51
C TYR A 129 2.79 -17.62 -26.32
N ALA A 130 3.06 -16.92 -27.43
CA ALA A 130 3.55 -15.55 -27.41
C ALA A 130 2.57 -14.58 -26.71
N GLY A 131 1.26 -14.73 -26.93
CA GLY A 131 0.24 -13.90 -26.27
C GLY A 131 0.19 -14.12 -24.75
N ARG A 132 0.35 -15.37 -24.30
CA ARG A 132 0.43 -15.67 -22.85
C ARG A 132 1.69 -15.09 -22.21
N MET A 133 2.82 -15.18 -22.91
CA MET A 133 4.08 -14.58 -22.47
C MET A 133 3.99 -13.07 -22.35
N GLN A 134 3.43 -12.39 -23.37
CA GLN A 134 3.25 -10.94 -23.36
C GLN A 134 2.31 -10.49 -22.21
N LEU A 135 1.23 -11.25 -21.96
CA LEU A 135 0.31 -10.94 -20.86
C LEU A 135 1.01 -11.08 -19.50
N VAL A 136 1.77 -12.15 -19.30
CA VAL A 136 2.57 -12.33 -18.07
C VAL A 136 3.54 -11.17 -17.93
N GLN A 137 4.30 -10.84 -18.97
CA GLN A 137 5.24 -9.74 -18.95
C GLN A 137 4.57 -8.42 -18.54
N SER A 138 3.46 -8.05 -19.17
CA SER A 138 2.68 -6.84 -18.83
C SER A 138 2.22 -6.81 -17.38
N VAL A 139 1.71 -7.94 -16.86
CA VAL A 139 1.26 -8.00 -15.46
C VAL A 139 2.42 -7.96 -14.48
N LEU A 140 3.54 -8.62 -14.78
CA LEU A 140 4.74 -8.53 -13.96
C LEU A 140 5.24 -7.08 -13.88
N PHE A 141 5.31 -6.37 -15.01
CA PHE A 141 5.59 -4.93 -15.04
C PHE A 141 4.59 -4.12 -14.20
N GLY A 142 3.30 -4.40 -14.29
CA GLY A 142 2.30 -3.72 -13.48
C GLY A 142 2.43 -4.00 -11.97
N ILE A 143 2.78 -5.23 -11.60
CA ILE A 143 3.06 -5.59 -10.20
C ILE A 143 4.31 -4.87 -9.69
N GLN A 144 5.34 -4.78 -10.54
CA GLN A 144 6.58 -4.08 -10.22
C GLN A 144 6.33 -2.59 -9.99
N ALA A 145 5.71 -1.92 -10.96
CA ALA A 145 5.45 -0.49 -10.92
C ALA A 145 4.59 -0.09 -9.73
N CYS A 146 3.58 -0.89 -9.38
CA CYS A 146 2.66 -0.56 -8.30
C CYS A 146 3.17 -1.00 -6.92
N TRP A 147 3.63 -2.25 -6.76
CA TRP A 147 3.81 -2.84 -5.42
C TRP A 147 5.26 -2.89 -4.96
N SER A 148 6.21 -3.05 -5.87
CA SER A 148 7.63 -3.16 -5.49
C SER A 148 8.20 -1.82 -4.97
N GLN A 149 7.58 -0.70 -5.38
CA GLN A 149 7.93 0.63 -4.87
C GLN A 149 7.41 0.88 -3.44
N LEU A 150 6.29 0.24 -3.06
CA LEU A 150 5.58 0.53 -1.82
C LEU A 150 5.99 -0.35 -0.64
N SER A 151 6.38 -1.61 -0.91
CA SER A 151 6.68 -2.56 0.16
C SER A 151 7.57 -3.70 -0.30
N ILE A 152 8.35 -4.24 0.64
CA ILE A 152 9.09 -5.48 0.43
C ILE A 152 8.09 -6.63 0.29
N ILE A 153 7.90 -7.09 -0.96
CA ILE A 153 7.03 -8.23 -1.24
C ILE A 153 7.62 -9.50 -0.57
N PRO A 154 6.89 -10.20 0.31
CA PRO A 154 7.43 -11.37 0.98
C PRO A 154 7.76 -12.49 -0.02
N ALA A 155 8.85 -13.21 0.22
CA ALA A 155 9.33 -14.27 -0.67
C ALA A 155 8.27 -15.35 -0.99
N LYS A 156 7.38 -15.65 -0.03
CA LYS A 156 6.25 -16.58 -0.25
C LYS A 156 5.28 -16.09 -1.33
N VAL A 157 5.04 -14.78 -1.39
CA VAL A 157 4.16 -14.15 -2.39
C VAL A 157 4.82 -14.16 -3.77
N LEU A 158 6.12 -13.84 -3.82
CA LEU A 158 6.89 -13.90 -5.06
C LEU A 158 6.87 -15.31 -5.67
N LYS A 159 7.18 -16.33 -4.87
CA LYS A 159 7.12 -17.75 -5.32
C LYS A 159 5.72 -18.15 -5.79
N LEU A 160 4.68 -17.63 -5.15
CA LEU A 160 3.30 -17.90 -5.54
C LEU A 160 2.97 -17.27 -6.90
N ILE A 161 3.33 -16.00 -7.11
CA ILE A 161 3.17 -15.29 -8.39
C ILE A 161 3.91 -16.04 -9.50
N GLU A 162 5.18 -16.41 -9.26
CA GLU A 162 5.97 -17.20 -10.22
C GLU A 162 5.28 -18.53 -10.54
N SER A 163 4.75 -19.24 -9.54
CA SER A 163 4.05 -20.51 -9.74
C SER A 163 2.82 -20.37 -10.63
N TYR A 164 2.02 -19.32 -10.43
CA TYR A 164 0.89 -19.04 -11.31
C TYR A 164 1.32 -18.64 -12.72
N CYS A 165 2.33 -17.77 -12.87
CA CYS A 165 2.83 -17.36 -14.18
C CYS A 165 3.37 -18.57 -14.98
N ARG A 166 4.12 -19.46 -14.31
CA ARG A 166 4.60 -20.72 -14.91
C ARG A 166 3.44 -21.58 -15.39
N SER A 167 2.44 -21.80 -14.53
CA SER A 167 1.29 -22.64 -14.87
C SER A 167 0.49 -22.05 -16.03
N PHE A 168 0.36 -20.72 -16.08
CA PHE A 168 -0.34 -20.03 -17.16
C PHE A 168 0.38 -20.17 -18.51
N ILE A 169 1.70 -19.96 -18.54
CA ILE A 169 2.53 -20.06 -19.76
C ILE A 169 2.53 -21.48 -20.32
N TRP A 170 2.70 -22.49 -19.47
CA TRP A 170 2.93 -23.86 -19.93
C TRP A 170 1.65 -24.69 -20.04
N SER A 171 0.75 -24.58 -19.08
CA SER A 171 -0.37 -25.52 -18.96
C SER A 171 -1.72 -24.95 -19.38
N ARG A 172 -1.77 -23.66 -19.76
CA ARG A 172 -3.00 -22.99 -20.23
C ARG A 172 -4.13 -23.07 -19.18
N THR A 173 -3.76 -23.13 -17.90
CA THR A 173 -4.67 -23.17 -16.75
C THR A 173 -4.27 -22.13 -15.71
N ASN A 174 -5.24 -21.61 -14.97
CA ASN A 174 -4.99 -20.70 -13.84
C ASN A 174 -4.76 -21.42 -12.52
N THR A 175 -4.78 -22.76 -12.52
CA THR A 175 -4.44 -23.57 -11.36
C THR A 175 -2.94 -23.83 -11.35
N ILE A 176 -2.35 -23.83 -10.16
CA ILE A 176 -0.93 -24.12 -9.98
C ILE A 176 -0.69 -25.57 -10.38
N ASN A 177 0.23 -25.80 -11.32
CA ASN A 177 0.70 -27.13 -11.68
C ASN A 177 2.21 -27.16 -11.88
N LYS A 178 2.77 -28.36 -11.83
CA LYS A 178 4.22 -28.60 -11.91
C LYS A 178 4.73 -28.80 -13.33
N ARG A 179 3.89 -28.57 -14.36
CA ARG A 179 4.27 -28.77 -15.76
C ARG A 179 4.94 -27.49 -16.28
N ALA A 180 6.25 -27.36 -16.06
CA ALA A 180 7.03 -26.28 -16.64
C ALA A 180 8.24 -26.86 -17.37
N LEU A 181 8.38 -26.56 -18.65
CA LEU A 181 9.43 -27.12 -19.51
C LEU A 181 10.79 -26.45 -19.28
N ILE A 182 10.79 -25.22 -18.77
CA ILE A 182 12.00 -24.40 -18.58
C ILE A 182 12.02 -23.85 -17.15
N ALA A 183 13.21 -23.79 -16.56
CA ALA A 183 13.43 -23.13 -15.27
C ALA A 183 13.11 -21.63 -15.35
N TRP A 184 12.44 -21.09 -14.34
CA TRP A 184 12.00 -19.68 -14.34
C TRP A 184 13.17 -18.70 -14.53
N ASP A 185 14.30 -18.98 -13.88
CA ASP A 185 15.50 -18.13 -13.99
C ASP A 185 16.03 -18.04 -15.42
N LYS A 186 15.92 -19.11 -16.22
CA LYS A 186 16.28 -19.09 -17.64
C LYS A 186 15.32 -18.22 -18.45
N ILE A 187 14.01 -18.33 -18.19
CA ILE A 187 13.00 -17.50 -18.87
C ILE A 187 13.24 -16.00 -18.63
N CYS A 188 13.83 -15.65 -17.48
CA CYS A 188 14.17 -14.28 -17.13
C CYS A 188 15.44 -13.72 -17.79
N LEU A 189 16.24 -14.55 -18.47
CA LEU A 189 17.47 -14.09 -19.12
C LEU A 189 17.16 -13.23 -20.37
N PRO A 190 18.11 -12.36 -20.77
CA PRO A 190 17.92 -11.48 -21.92
C PRO A 190 17.72 -12.25 -23.23
N LYS A 191 17.00 -11.65 -24.18
CA LYS A 191 16.78 -12.23 -25.52
C LYS A 191 18.08 -12.50 -26.27
N SER A 192 19.16 -11.78 -25.97
CA SER A 192 20.48 -11.98 -26.56
C SER A 192 21.08 -13.35 -26.26
N VAL A 193 20.66 -14.02 -25.19
CA VAL A 193 21.11 -15.37 -24.81
C VAL A 193 20.13 -16.44 -25.34
N GLY A 194 19.15 -16.05 -26.16
CA GLY A 194 18.10 -16.94 -26.69
C GLY A 194 16.92 -17.15 -25.75
N ASP A 195 16.85 -16.39 -24.66
CA ASP A 195 15.79 -16.50 -23.65
C ASP A 195 14.67 -15.45 -23.85
N MET A 196 13.69 -15.44 -22.93
CA MET A 196 12.42 -14.74 -23.14
C MET A 196 12.33 -13.36 -22.49
N ASN A 197 13.38 -12.91 -21.79
CA ASN A 197 13.49 -11.57 -21.19
C ASN A 197 12.31 -11.21 -20.26
N LEU A 198 11.82 -12.19 -19.49
CA LEU A 198 10.88 -11.91 -18.43
C LEU A 198 11.57 -11.26 -17.25
N ILE A 199 10.86 -10.36 -16.56
CA ILE A 199 11.36 -9.74 -15.35
C ILE A 199 11.49 -10.77 -14.23
N ASN A 200 12.69 -10.90 -13.67
CA ASN A 200 12.89 -11.58 -12.39
C ASN A 200 12.37 -10.69 -11.25
N ILE A 201 11.14 -10.97 -10.79
CA ILE A 201 10.44 -10.16 -9.78
C ILE A 201 11.26 -10.05 -8.49
N LYS A 202 11.97 -11.11 -8.10
CA LYS A 202 12.77 -11.13 -6.87
C LYS A 202 13.94 -10.16 -6.95
N LEU A 203 14.74 -10.23 -8.01
CA LEU A 203 15.88 -9.34 -8.23
C LEU A 203 15.40 -7.89 -8.35
N TRP A 204 14.37 -7.65 -9.15
CA TRP A 204 13.86 -6.31 -9.36
C TRP A 204 13.24 -5.70 -8.10
N ASN A 205 12.54 -6.48 -7.25
CA ASN A 205 12.05 -5.96 -5.97
C ASN A 205 13.21 -5.44 -5.10
N GLN A 206 14.34 -6.15 -5.06
CA GLN A 206 15.55 -5.69 -4.36
C GLN A 206 16.11 -4.40 -4.97
N VAL A 207 16.22 -4.34 -6.30
CA VAL A 207 16.72 -3.15 -7.02
C VAL A 207 15.82 -1.94 -6.78
N VAL A 208 14.50 -2.11 -6.84
CA VAL A 208 13.54 -1.01 -6.60
C VAL A 208 13.64 -0.51 -5.16
N ILE A 209 13.74 -1.40 -4.17
CA ILE A 209 13.94 -0.99 -2.76
C ILE A 209 15.26 -0.25 -2.59
N ALA A 210 16.35 -0.73 -3.20
CA ALA A 210 17.65 -0.07 -3.16
C ALA A 210 17.58 1.32 -3.79
N LYS A 211 16.90 1.44 -4.94
CA LYS A 211 16.64 2.72 -5.60
C LYS A 211 15.82 3.65 -4.70
N THR A 212 14.71 3.20 -4.12
CA THR A 212 13.90 4.01 -3.21
C THR A 212 14.71 4.46 -1.98
N SER A 213 15.58 3.60 -1.45
CA SER A 213 16.46 3.94 -0.33
C SER A 213 17.51 4.97 -0.73
N TRP A 214 18.08 4.83 -1.92
CA TRP A 214 19.00 5.80 -2.51
C TRP A 214 18.34 7.15 -2.73
N ASP A 215 17.17 7.16 -3.36
CA ASP A 215 16.37 8.35 -3.64
C ASP A 215 15.97 9.05 -2.34
N LEU A 216 15.66 8.29 -1.27
CA LEU A 216 15.38 8.84 0.05
C LEU A 216 16.62 9.45 0.70
N ALA A 217 17.78 8.78 0.62
CA ALA A 217 19.03 9.28 1.20
C ALA A 217 19.58 10.52 0.48
N HIS A 218 19.34 10.65 -0.82
CA HIS A 218 19.81 11.77 -1.66
C HIS A 218 18.73 12.83 -1.90
N LYS A 219 17.55 12.68 -1.31
CA LYS A 219 16.53 13.71 -1.38
C LYS A 219 17.00 14.89 -0.53
N SER A 220 17.46 15.95 -1.18
CA SER A 220 17.55 17.26 -0.56
C SER A 220 16.13 17.73 -0.25
N ASP A 221 15.78 17.85 1.02
CA ASP A 221 14.52 18.48 1.44
C ASP A 221 14.47 19.89 0.84
N LYS A 222 13.52 20.11 -0.06
CA LYS A 222 13.19 21.41 -0.64
C LYS A 222 12.00 21.98 0.10
#